data_AF-A0A9P6JKK1-F1
#
_entry.id   AF-A0A9P6JKK1-F1
#
_cell.length_a   1.000
_cell.length_b   1.000
_cell.length_c   1.000
_cell.angle_alpha   90.00
_cell.angle_beta   90.00
_cell.angle_gamma   90.00
#
_symmetry.space_group_name_H-M   'P 1'
#
loop_
_entity.id
_entity.type
_entity.pdbx_description
1 polymer ?
#
loop_
_entity_poly.entity_id
_entity_poly.type
_entity_poly.pdbx_seq_one_letter_code
_entity_poly.pdbx_strand_id
1 'polypeptide(L)'
;MAPSSPPTGHYIVKSVSAKKFIGRSPHEDRSLLPKRVMVLPEDIQAPLLVFNNSGKETQISTGGAPTAVIDGKLFSILLEVPPGEKWTVEAVPQSGPNRYIVVTQDKSAGWVLNDNEPETQITVRPLVIGPSDPPFYPDNQVWEIVPAVNY
;
A
#
# COMPACT_ATOMS: atom_id res chain seq x y z
N MET A 1 3.64 -10.91 21.41
CA MET A 1 4.47 -10.30 20.35
C MET A 1 3.57 -9.39 19.55
N ALA A 2 3.95 -8.14 19.35
CA ALA A 2 3.26 -7.30 18.35
C ALA A 2 3.38 -8.00 16.99
N PRO A 3 2.35 -7.98 16.15
CA PRO A 3 2.47 -8.62 14.85
C PRO A 3 3.51 -7.84 14.02
N SER A 4 4.53 -8.57 13.56
CA SER A 4 5.69 -8.00 12.87
C SER A 4 5.31 -7.55 11.45
N SER A 5 5.90 -6.44 11.00
CA SER A 5 5.91 -6.04 9.59
C SER A 5 6.39 -7.20 8.71
N PRO A 6 5.88 -7.36 7.47
CA PRO A 6 6.48 -8.26 6.50
C PRO A 6 7.98 -7.95 6.34
N PRO A 7 8.89 -8.93 6.19
CA PRO A 7 10.32 -8.70 5.99
C PRO A 7 10.64 -7.98 4.67
N THR A 8 11.92 -7.61 4.46
CA THR A 8 12.35 -7.08 3.16
C THR A 8 12.13 -8.12 2.06
N GLY A 9 11.55 -7.72 0.93
CA GLY A 9 11.29 -8.64 -0.18
C GLY A 9 10.32 -8.12 -1.23
N HIS A 10 9.93 -9.02 -2.12
CA HIS A 10 8.93 -8.77 -3.16
C HIS A 10 7.58 -9.29 -2.70
N TYR A 11 6.54 -8.49 -2.93
CA TYR A 11 5.19 -8.76 -2.45
C TYR A 11 4.16 -8.50 -3.54
N ILE A 12 3.10 -9.28 -3.50
CA ILE A 12 1.84 -8.93 -4.16
C ILE A 12 0.96 -8.29 -3.10
N VAL A 13 0.38 -7.13 -3.43
CA VAL A 13 -0.50 -6.39 -2.53
C VAL A 13 -1.88 -6.26 -3.14
N LYS A 14 -2.90 -6.59 -2.34
CA LYS A 14 -4.31 -6.58 -2.76
C LYS A 14 -5.16 -5.82 -1.74
N SER A 15 -6.10 -5.02 -2.24
CA SER A 15 -7.13 -4.40 -1.39
C SER A 15 -8.07 -5.50 -0.88
N VAL A 16 -8.34 -5.51 0.43
CA VAL A 16 -9.32 -6.46 0.99
C VAL A 16 -10.73 -6.14 0.49
N SER A 17 -11.12 -4.86 0.51
CA SER A 17 -12.44 -4.39 0.04
C SER A 17 -12.70 -4.68 -1.45
N ALA A 18 -11.77 -4.32 -2.33
CA ALA A 18 -11.95 -4.46 -3.78
C ALA A 18 -11.53 -5.83 -4.32
N LYS A 19 -10.77 -6.62 -3.54
CA LYS A 19 -10.17 -7.92 -3.95
C LYS A 19 -9.26 -7.85 -5.18
N LYS A 20 -8.81 -6.64 -5.52
CA LYS A 20 -7.96 -6.32 -6.68
C LYS A 20 -6.56 -5.91 -6.24
N PHE A 21 -5.58 -6.18 -7.11
CA PHE A 21 -4.19 -5.79 -6.89
C PHE A 21 -4.03 -4.27 -6.94
N ILE A 22 -2.94 -3.79 -6.34
CA ILE A 22 -2.56 -2.38 -6.44
C ILE A 22 -1.21 -2.22 -7.12
N GLY A 23 -1.02 -1.07 -7.75
CA GLY A 23 0.26 -0.70 -8.33
C GLY A 23 0.11 0.50 -9.26
N ARG A 24 1.07 0.60 -10.17
CA ARG A 24 1.05 1.57 -11.27
C ARG A 24 0.22 1.07 -12.45
N SER A 25 -0.22 2.01 -13.28
CA SER A 25 -0.90 1.65 -14.53
C SER A 25 0.07 0.89 -15.45
N PRO A 26 -0.40 -0.14 -16.18
CA PRO A 26 0.39 -0.73 -17.26
C PRO A 26 0.52 0.21 -18.47
N HIS A 27 -0.39 1.17 -18.60
CA HIS A 27 -0.39 2.19 -19.65
C HIS A 27 -0.16 3.56 -19.03
N GLU A 28 1.07 4.06 -19.12
CA GLU A 28 1.48 5.36 -18.60
C GLU A 28 2.12 6.20 -19.70
N ASP A 29 2.01 7.52 -19.58
CA ASP A 29 2.83 8.42 -20.38
C ASP A 29 4.34 8.22 -20.08
N ARG A 30 5.18 8.70 -21.00
CA ARG A 30 6.65 8.63 -20.87
C ARG A 30 7.26 9.77 -20.07
N SER A 31 6.44 10.58 -19.39
CA SER A 31 6.97 11.66 -18.55
C SER A 31 7.58 11.11 -17.26
N LEU A 32 8.42 11.92 -16.61
CA LEU A 32 8.95 11.63 -15.29
C LEU A 32 8.05 12.14 -14.16
N LEU A 33 6.81 12.55 -14.49
CA LEU A 33 5.83 12.98 -13.49
C LEU A 33 5.47 11.82 -12.54
N PRO A 34 5.14 12.11 -11.28
CA PRO A 34 4.63 11.14 -10.32
C PRO A 34 3.54 10.24 -10.92
N LYS A 35 3.69 8.92 -10.73
CA LYS A 35 2.76 7.92 -11.26
C LYS A 35 1.78 7.51 -10.18
N ARG A 36 0.48 7.46 -10.53
CA ARG A 36 -0.57 7.11 -9.56
C ARG A 36 -0.37 5.67 -9.09
N VAL A 37 -0.56 5.44 -7.79
CA VAL A 37 -0.73 4.09 -7.25
C VAL A 37 -2.22 3.86 -7.03
N MET A 38 -2.77 2.86 -7.70
CA MET A 38 -4.20 2.65 -7.80
C MET A 38 -4.55 1.17 -7.75
N VAL A 39 -5.83 0.89 -7.55
CA VAL A 39 -6.38 -0.44 -7.77
C VAL A 39 -6.34 -0.75 -9.26
N LEU A 40 -5.87 -1.95 -9.60
CA LEU A 40 -5.72 -2.38 -10.97
C LEU A 40 -6.98 -3.12 -11.46
N PRO A 41 -7.32 -3.00 -12.76
CA PRO A 41 -8.30 -3.87 -13.40
C PRO A 41 -7.97 -5.37 -13.24
N GLU A 42 -8.99 -6.22 -13.34
CA GLU A 42 -8.86 -7.68 -13.07
C GLU A 42 -8.00 -8.43 -14.08
N ASP A 43 -7.87 -7.89 -15.29
CA ASP A 43 -7.07 -8.44 -16.39
C ASP A 43 -5.58 -8.10 -16.26
N ILE A 44 -5.18 -7.30 -15.27
CA ILE A 44 -3.79 -6.93 -15.04
C ILE A 44 -3.11 -7.94 -14.12
N GLN A 45 -1.97 -8.47 -14.58
CA GLN A 45 -1.10 -9.32 -13.77
C GLN A 45 -0.68 -8.57 -12.50
N ALA A 46 -0.69 -9.28 -11.37
CA ALA A 46 -0.26 -8.75 -10.09
C ALA A 46 1.15 -8.13 -10.18
N PRO A 47 1.30 -6.81 -9.99
CA PRO A 47 2.60 -6.19 -9.99
C PRO A 47 3.35 -6.54 -8.71
N LEU A 48 4.67 -6.57 -8.81
CA LEU A 48 5.53 -6.70 -7.64
C LEU A 48 5.70 -5.34 -6.96
N LEU A 49 5.41 -5.29 -5.67
CA LEU A 49 5.83 -4.22 -4.78
C LEU A 49 7.07 -4.68 -4.03
N VAL A 50 8.05 -3.78 -3.89
CA VAL A 50 9.28 -4.04 -3.15
C VAL A 50 9.17 -3.38 -1.79
N PHE A 51 9.34 -4.17 -0.73
CA PHE A 51 9.36 -3.70 0.64
C PHE A 51 10.82 -3.73 1.08
N ASN A 52 11.39 -2.57 1.40
CA ASN A 52 12.74 -2.43 1.93
C ASN A 52 12.66 -1.94 3.37
N ASN A 53 12.85 -2.86 4.32
CA ASN A 53 12.75 -2.55 5.74
C ASN A 53 14.07 -2.05 6.32
N SER A 54 13.98 -1.07 7.21
CA SER A 54 15.03 -0.57 8.07
C SER A 54 14.46 -0.34 9.47
N GLY A 55 14.67 -1.31 10.38
CA GLY A 55 14.08 -1.26 11.72
C GLY A 55 12.55 -1.31 11.70
N LYS A 56 11.89 -0.21 12.06
CA LYS A 56 10.41 -0.06 12.04
C LYS A 56 9.89 0.60 10.76
N GLU A 57 10.79 1.04 9.91
CA GLU A 57 10.47 1.80 8.70
C GLU A 57 10.50 0.88 7.49
N THR A 58 9.56 1.06 6.58
CA THR A 58 9.51 0.35 5.30
C THR A 58 9.43 1.35 4.19
N GLN A 59 10.41 1.36 3.29
CA GLN A 59 10.26 2.01 2.00
C GLN A 59 9.55 1.05 1.06
N ILE A 60 8.36 1.43 0.57
CA ILE A 60 7.56 0.62 -0.34
C ILE A 60 7.70 1.21 -1.75
N SER A 61 8.09 0.39 -2.71
CA SER A 61 8.28 0.78 -4.11
C SER A 61 7.38 -0.02 -5.05
N THR A 62 6.95 0.59 -6.15
CA THR A 62 6.20 -0.06 -7.23
C THR A 62 6.66 0.45 -8.58
N GLY A 63 6.77 -0.43 -9.59
CA GLY A 63 7.35 -0.08 -10.89
C GLY A 63 8.78 0.49 -10.80
N GLY A 64 9.56 0.04 -9.81
CA GLY A 64 10.96 0.44 -9.61
C GLY A 64 11.18 1.79 -8.92
N ALA A 65 10.13 2.46 -8.43
CA ALA A 65 10.25 3.76 -7.77
C ALA A 65 9.50 3.80 -6.42
N PRO A 66 10.03 4.54 -5.42
CA PRO A 66 9.45 4.60 -4.10
C PRO A 66 8.10 5.31 -4.12
N THR A 67 7.24 4.94 -3.18
CA THR A 67 5.94 5.58 -2.99
C THR A 67 6.07 6.83 -2.12
N ALA A 68 5.24 7.85 -2.39
CA ALA A 68 5.13 9.04 -1.55
C ALA A 68 3.71 9.61 -1.58
N VAL A 69 3.48 10.59 -0.71
CA VAL A 69 2.21 11.32 -0.62
C VAL A 69 2.31 12.64 -1.38
N ILE A 70 1.37 12.89 -2.29
CA ILE A 70 1.17 14.20 -2.92
C ILE A 70 -0.32 14.52 -2.83
N ASP A 71 -0.67 15.66 -2.23
CA ASP A 71 -2.05 16.14 -2.05
C ASP A 71 -3.00 15.06 -1.48
N GLY A 72 -2.54 14.31 -0.47
CA GLY A 72 -3.33 13.27 0.19
C GLY A 72 -3.56 12.02 -0.68
N LYS A 73 -2.79 11.83 -1.75
CA LYS A 73 -2.87 10.65 -2.63
C LYS A 73 -1.53 9.96 -2.73
N LEU A 74 -1.58 8.65 -2.96
CA LEU A 74 -0.40 7.81 -3.09
C LEU A 74 0.12 7.84 -4.53
N PHE A 75 1.40 8.14 -4.68
CA PHE A 75 2.12 8.14 -5.94
C PHE A 75 3.39 7.32 -5.84
N SER A 76 3.90 6.86 -6.97
CA SER A 76 5.25 6.36 -7.16
C SER A 76 6.08 7.47 -7.83
N ILE A 77 7.23 7.80 -7.23
CA ILE A 77 7.96 9.04 -7.49
C ILE A 77 9.25 8.72 -8.26
N LEU A 78 9.28 9.08 -9.56
CA LEU A 78 10.36 8.70 -10.48
C LEU A 78 11.60 9.60 -10.38
N LEU A 79 11.40 10.86 -10.02
CA LEU A 79 12.44 11.81 -9.65
C LEU A 79 12.34 11.94 -8.14
N GLU A 80 13.42 11.85 -7.35
CA GLU A 80 13.41 11.83 -5.86
C GLU A 80 12.91 13.15 -5.20
N VAL A 81 11.95 13.83 -5.83
CA VAL A 81 11.29 15.07 -5.44
C VAL A 81 9.77 14.88 -5.62
N PRO A 82 8.99 14.76 -4.53
CA PRO A 82 9.46 14.63 -3.15
C PRO A 82 10.23 13.31 -2.94
N PRO A 83 11.05 13.19 -1.87
CA PRO A 83 11.64 11.91 -1.52
C PRO A 83 10.55 10.87 -1.24
N GLY A 84 10.90 9.59 -1.41
CA GLY A 84 10.02 8.48 -1.04
C GLY A 84 9.62 8.51 0.43
N GLU A 85 8.35 8.25 0.70
CA GLU A 85 7.80 8.15 2.05
C GLU A 85 8.28 6.87 2.73
N LYS A 86 8.45 6.96 4.06
CA LYS A 86 8.70 5.81 4.91
C LYS A 86 7.41 5.41 5.59
N TRP A 87 7.03 4.14 5.46
CA TRP A 87 5.79 3.61 6.00
C TRP A 87 6.05 2.77 7.24
N THR A 88 5.05 2.69 8.11
CA THR A 88 4.91 1.62 9.10
C THR A 88 3.88 0.64 8.58
N VAL A 89 4.24 -0.64 8.48
CA VAL A 89 3.34 -1.72 8.07
C VAL A 89 2.99 -2.56 9.28
N GLU A 90 1.73 -2.50 9.70
CA GLU A 90 1.26 -3.16 10.94
C GLU A 90 0.29 -4.27 10.60
N ALA A 91 0.52 -5.48 11.12
CA ALA A 91 -0.44 -6.55 10.90
C ALA A 91 -1.69 -6.36 11.78
N VAL A 92 -2.82 -6.72 11.20
CA VAL A 92 -4.15 -6.68 11.83
C VAL A 92 -4.74 -8.10 11.79
N PRO A 93 -4.21 -9.04 12.61
CA PRO A 93 -4.58 -10.46 12.53
C PRO A 93 -6.08 -10.71 12.79
N GLN A 94 -6.74 -9.82 13.52
CA GLN A 94 -8.19 -9.84 13.72
C GLN A 94 -9.00 -9.67 12.42
N SER A 95 -8.40 -9.11 11.37
CA SER A 95 -9.00 -8.97 10.04
C SER A 95 -8.69 -10.16 9.12
N GLY A 96 -7.90 -11.14 9.58
CA GLY A 96 -7.52 -12.35 8.85
C GLY A 96 -6.01 -12.55 8.66
N PRO A 97 -5.59 -13.64 8.00
CA PRO A 97 -4.18 -13.90 7.71
C PRO A 97 -3.63 -12.90 6.68
N ASN A 98 -2.34 -12.56 6.81
CA ASN A 98 -1.64 -11.65 5.91
C ASN A 98 -2.32 -10.29 5.73
N ARG A 99 -3.06 -9.82 6.75
CA ARG A 99 -3.74 -8.53 6.73
C ARG A 99 -2.92 -7.48 7.43
N TYR A 100 -2.79 -6.34 6.78
CA TYR A 100 -1.99 -5.23 7.27
C TYR A 100 -2.69 -3.89 7.01
N ILE A 101 -2.37 -2.91 7.84
CA ILE A 101 -2.54 -1.50 7.53
C ILE A 101 -1.17 -0.91 7.17
N VAL A 102 -1.17 0.09 6.30
CA VAL A 102 0.04 0.83 5.91
C VAL A 102 -0.17 2.29 6.31
N VAL A 103 0.63 2.76 7.27
CA VAL A 103 0.49 4.09 7.88
C VAL A 103 1.77 4.90 7.75
N THR A 104 1.64 6.22 7.81
CA THR A 104 2.78 7.14 7.93
C THR A 104 3.56 6.85 9.22
N GLN A 105 4.82 7.28 9.32
CA GLN A 105 5.66 7.00 10.50
C GLN A 105 5.09 7.58 11.80
N ASP A 106 4.49 8.76 11.71
CA ASP A 106 3.80 9.45 12.82
C ASP A 106 2.41 8.85 13.11
N LYS A 107 1.97 7.88 12.30
CA LYS A 107 0.66 7.22 12.33
C LYS A 107 -0.54 8.16 12.21
N SER A 108 -0.34 9.37 11.67
CA SER A 108 -1.42 10.34 11.48
C SER A 108 -2.34 9.98 10.30
N ALA A 109 -1.84 9.22 9.33
CA ALA A 109 -2.58 8.81 8.15
C ALA A 109 -2.16 7.41 7.68
N GLY A 110 -2.97 6.80 6.81
CA GLY A 110 -2.63 5.55 6.15
C GLY A 110 -3.32 5.39 4.81
N TRP A 111 -2.98 4.28 4.14
CA TRP A 111 -3.51 3.97 2.82
C TRP A 111 -4.99 3.61 2.90
N VAL A 112 -5.81 4.33 2.15
CA VAL A 112 -7.27 4.15 2.09
C VAL A 112 -7.74 4.10 0.65
N LEU A 113 -8.49 3.05 0.33
CA LEU A 113 -9.24 2.93 -0.90
C LEU A 113 -10.63 3.56 -0.71
N ASN A 114 -10.97 4.57 -1.49
CA ASN A 114 -12.26 5.26 -1.34
C ASN A 114 -13.38 4.63 -2.17
N ASP A 115 -13.03 3.89 -3.21
CA ASP A 115 -13.96 3.21 -4.12
C ASP A 115 -13.34 1.89 -4.61
N ASN A 116 -14.16 0.88 -4.82
CA ASN A 116 -13.76 -0.44 -5.32
C ASN A 116 -13.67 -0.50 -6.86
N GLU A 117 -14.03 0.58 -7.55
CA GLU A 117 -13.91 0.69 -9.00
C GLU A 117 -12.44 0.55 -9.45
N PRO A 118 -12.17 -0.11 -10.59
CA PRO A 118 -10.84 -0.15 -11.19
C PRO A 118 -10.25 1.25 -11.37
N GLU A 119 -8.91 1.33 -11.31
CA GLU A 119 -8.15 2.57 -11.49
C GLU A 119 -8.40 3.65 -10.42
N THR A 120 -9.16 3.33 -9.37
CA THR A 120 -9.30 4.19 -8.20
C THR A 120 -7.94 4.36 -7.53
N GLN A 121 -7.46 5.61 -7.49
CA GLN A 121 -6.20 5.94 -6.83
C GLN A 121 -6.32 5.79 -5.31
N ILE A 122 -5.27 5.22 -4.70
CA ILE A 122 -5.18 5.10 -3.25
C ILE A 122 -4.97 6.49 -2.64
N THR A 123 -5.72 6.79 -1.60
CA THR A 123 -5.56 8.02 -0.81
C THR A 123 -4.79 7.76 0.47
N VAL A 124 -4.20 8.80 1.02
CA VAL A 124 -3.48 8.76 2.29
C VAL A 124 -4.13 9.76 3.22
N ARG A 125 -4.86 9.24 4.22
CA ARG A 125 -5.68 10.04 5.14
C ARG A 125 -5.80 9.37 6.50
N PRO A 126 -6.26 10.08 7.55
CA PRO A 126 -6.52 9.47 8.85
C PRO A 126 -7.38 8.20 8.73
N LEU A 127 -6.96 7.13 9.41
CA LEU A 127 -7.68 5.87 9.42
C LEU A 127 -8.92 5.97 10.31
N VAL A 128 -10.01 5.32 9.90
CA VAL A 128 -11.20 5.11 10.72
C VAL A 128 -10.96 3.86 11.57
N ILE A 129 -11.02 4.02 12.89
CA ILE A 129 -10.76 2.96 13.86
C ILE A 129 -12.04 2.70 14.65
N GLY A 130 -12.55 1.47 14.59
CA GLY A 130 -13.72 1.05 15.36
C GLY A 130 -13.38 0.80 16.84
N PRO A 131 -14.29 1.12 17.77
CA PRO A 131 -14.05 0.96 19.20
C PRO A 131 -14.18 -0.51 19.63
N SER A 132 -13.12 -1.27 19.47
CA SER A 132 -13.00 -2.67 19.92
C SER A 132 -11.59 -2.98 20.41
N ASP A 133 -11.42 -4.09 21.13
CA ASP A 133 -10.12 -4.64 21.51
C ASP A 133 -10.01 -6.10 21.02
N PRO A 134 -9.17 -6.41 20.01
CA PRO A 134 -8.32 -5.49 19.27
C PRO A 134 -9.12 -4.50 18.38
N PRO A 135 -8.51 -3.38 17.94
CA PRO A 135 -9.19 -2.38 17.11
C PRO A 135 -9.72 -2.93 15.79
N PHE A 136 -10.91 -2.51 15.39
CA PHE A 136 -11.49 -2.84 14.09
C PHE A 136 -11.07 -1.81 13.04
N TYR A 137 -10.65 -2.27 11.86
CA TYR A 137 -10.35 -1.45 10.70
C TYR A 137 -11.28 -1.85 9.55
N PRO A 138 -11.98 -0.90 8.91
CA PRO A 138 -12.78 -1.19 7.73
C PRO A 138 -11.92 -1.74 6.59
N ASP A 139 -12.47 -2.68 5.80
CA ASP A 139 -11.77 -3.41 4.72
C ASP A 139 -11.12 -2.51 3.65
N ASN A 140 -11.59 -1.27 3.53
CA ASN A 140 -11.02 -0.30 2.59
C ASN A 140 -9.72 0.36 3.09
N GLN A 141 -9.26 -0.01 4.29
CA GLN A 141 -8.00 0.42 4.90
C GLN A 141 -7.07 -0.77 5.16
N VAL A 142 -7.53 -1.98 4.85
CA VAL A 142 -6.80 -3.23 5.09
C VAL A 142 -6.30 -3.80 3.77
N TRP A 143 -5.05 -4.25 3.79
CA TRP A 143 -4.32 -4.75 2.63
C TRP A 143 -3.87 -6.18 2.88
N GLU A 144 -4.10 -7.05 1.90
CA GLU A 144 -3.45 -8.35 1.85
C GLU A 144 -2.04 -8.17 1.31
N ILE A 145 -1.03 -8.57 2.09
CA ILE A 145 0.37 -8.48 1.69
C ILE A 145 0.97 -9.88 1.78
N VAL A 146 1.21 -10.48 0.61
CA VAL A 146 1.73 -11.85 0.48
C VAL A 146 3.07 -11.84 -0.24
N PRO A 147 4.09 -12.57 0.28
CA PRO A 147 5.37 -12.69 -0.41
C PRO A 147 5.18 -13.24 -1.83
N ALA A 148 5.84 -12.62 -2.80
CA ALA A 148 5.93 -13.14 -4.15
C ALA A 148 7.01 -14.24 -4.19
N VAL A 149 6.69 -15.43 -3.67
CA VAL A 149 7.55 -16.61 -3.77
C VAL A 149 7.06 -17.43 -4.96
N ASN A 150 7.81 -17.38 -6.08
CA ASN A 150 7.59 -18.18 -7.29
C ASN A 150 6.14 -18.17 -7.84
N TYR A 151 5.81 -17.16 -8.65
CA TYR A 151 4.81 -17.30 -9.71
C TYR A 151 5.52 -17.50 -11.04
#